data_AF-A0A4P9WVY6-F1
#
_entry.id   AF-A0A4P9WVY6-F1
#
_cell.length_a   1.000
_cell.length_b   1.000
_cell.length_c   1.000
_cell.angle_alpha   90.00
_cell.angle_beta   90.00
_cell.angle_gamma   90.00
#
_symmetry.space_group_name_H-M   'P 1'
#
loop_
_entity.id
_entity.type
_entity.pdbx_description
1 polymer ?
#
loop_
_entity_poly.entity_id
_entity_poly.type
_entity_poly.pdbx_seq_one_letter_code
_entity_poly.pdbx_strand_id
1 'polypeptide(L)'
;MKKLADALAEITLGLHASLHVGRLKDTAGIAPEMVSLVMRSNCGKALAIARTCHDILGGNGISDEYHIIRHMENHEAVNNYEGTHDIHVLILGRAITGMPAFGGSPRRLFLFNERTSCSSI
;
A
#
# COMPACT_ATOMS: atom_id res chain seq x y z
N MET A 1 2.42 -7.31 24.57
CA MET A 1 1.38 -8.09 23.86
C MET A 1 0.53 -7.25 22.91
N LYS A 2 -0.06 -6.12 23.33
CA LYS A 2 -0.91 -5.25 22.46
C LYS A 2 -0.33 -4.98 21.07
N LYS A 3 0.91 -4.45 20.99
CA LYS A 3 1.59 -4.11 19.72
C LYS A 3 1.61 -5.26 18.69
N LEU A 4 1.84 -6.49 19.15
CA LEU A 4 1.90 -7.67 18.28
C LEU A 4 0.50 -8.13 17.87
N ALA A 5 -0.48 -8.04 18.76
CA ALA A 5 -1.87 -8.37 18.45
C ALA A 5 -2.44 -7.40 17.39
N ASP A 6 -2.20 -6.10 17.56
CA ASP A 6 -2.61 -5.07 16.61
C ASP A 6 -1.92 -5.28 15.24
N ALA A 7 -0.63 -5.58 15.24
CA ALA A 7 0.11 -5.88 14.00
C ALA A 7 -0.47 -7.10 13.27
N LEU A 8 -0.76 -8.19 13.99
CA LEU A 8 -1.33 -9.39 13.40
C LEU A 8 -2.71 -9.14 12.78
N ALA A 9 -3.55 -8.35 13.45
CA ALA A 9 -4.86 -7.98 12.94
C ALA A 9 -4.75 -7.24 11.60
N GLU A 10 -3.90 -6.23 11.53
CA GLU A 10 -3.68 -5.42 10.32
C GLU A 10 -3.06 -6.23 9.17
N ILE A 11 -2.09 -7.11 9.46
CA ILE A 11 -1.51 -8.01 8.45
C ILE A 11 -2.58 -8.95 7.91
N THR A 12 -3.41 -9.50 8.79
CA THR A 12 -4.48 -10.43 8.39
C THR A 12 -5.50 -9.73 7.51
N LEU A 13 -5.94 -8.51 7.87
CA LEU A 13 -6.85 -7.72 7.05
C LEU A 13 -6.24 -7.38 5.69
N GLY A 14 -4.97 -6.95 5.65
CA GLY A 14 -4.26 -6.63 4.41
C GLY A 14 -4.07 -7.84 3.49
N LEU A 15 -3.83 -9.03 4.06
CA LEU A 15 -3.76 -10.29 3.32
C LEU A 15 -5.11 -10.65 2.69
N HIS A 16 -6.20 -10.58 3.46
CA HIS A 16 -7.54 -10.90 2.95
C HIS A 16 -7.99 -9.91 1.87
N ALA A 17 -7.71 -8.62 2.05
CA ALA A 17 -7.99 -7.60 1.05
C ALA A 17 -7.22 -7.86 -0.27
N SER A 18 -5.93 -8.15 -0.18
CA SER A 18 -5.08 -8.48 -1.34
C SER A 18 -5.57 -9.75 -2.04
N LEU A 19 -5.90 -10.79 -1.28
CA LEU A 19 -6.40 -12.06 -1.81
C LEU A 19 -7.74 -11.88 -2.54
N HIS A 20 -8.67 -11.12 -1.95
CA HIS A 20 -9.95 -10.85 -2.57
C HIS A 20 -9.80 -10.08 -3.87
N VAL A 21 -8.99 -9.02 -3.86
CA VAL A 21 -8.72 -8.20 -5.03
C VAL A 21 -8.00 -9.00 -6.14
N GLY A 22 -7.05 -9.86 -5.77
CA GLY A 22 -6.41 -10.79 -6.71
C GLY A 22 -7.41 -11.74 -7.38
N ARG A 23 -8.32 -12.34 -6.61
CA ARG A 23 -9.38 -13.21 -7.16
C ARG A 23 -10.37 -12.47 -8.05
N LEU A 24 -10.69 -11.21 -7.72
CA LEU A 24 -11.55 -10.38 -8.56
C LEU A 24 -10.90 -10.07 -9.91
N LYS A 25 -9.58 -9.78 -9.91
CA LYS A 25 -8.81 -9.58 -11.14
C LYS A 25 -8.95 -10.75 -12.11
N ASP A 26 -8.94 -11.99 -11.60
CA ASP A 26 -9.02 -13.19 -12.43
C ASP A 26 -10.44 -13.54 -12.91
N THR A 27 -11.48 -13.10 -12.18
CA THR A 27 -12.87 -13.53 -12.42
C THR A 27 -13.73 -12.50 -13.15
N ALA A 28 -13.77 -11.26 -12.65
CA ALA A 28 -14.69 -10.22 -13.10
C ALA A 28 -13.98 -8.93 -13.56
N GLY A 29 -12.66 -8.87 -13.40
CA GLY A 29 -11.87 -7.67 -13.61
C GLY A 29 -11.80 -6.80 -12.36
N ILE A 30 -10.88 -5.83 -12.40
CA ILE A 30 -10.52 -5.00 -11.26
C ILE A 30 -10.65 -3.51 -11.59
N ALA A 31 -11.36 -2.77 -10.73
CA ALA A 31 -11.38 -1.32 -10.77
C ALA A 31 -10.06 -0.75 -10.22
N PRO A 32 -9.42 0.22 -10.90
CA PRO A 32 -8.16 0.83 -10.45
C PRO A 32 -8.21 1.41 -9.02
N GLU A 33 -9.39 1.85 -8.59
CA GLU A 33 -9.68 2.36 -7.25
C GLU A 33 -9.50 1.27 -6.18
N MET A 34 -9.87 0.01 -6.48
CA MET A 34 -9.69 -1.11 -5.55
C MET A 34 -8.22 -1.42 -5.32
N VAL A 35 -7.40 -1.39 -6.38
CA VAL A 35 -5.94 -1.53 -6.25
C VAL A 35 -5.38 -0.40 -5.39
N SER A 36 -5.80 0.83 -5.68
CA SER A 36 -5.34 2.02 -4.94
C SER A 36 -5.72 1.95 -3.46
N LEU A 37 -6.92 1.47 -3.13
CA LEU A 37 -7.38 1.27 -1.76
C LEU A 37 -6.49 0.28 -1.00
N VAL A 38 -6.29 -0.91 -1.57
CA VAL A 38 -5.53 -1.98 -0.92
C VAL A 38 -4.07 -1.60 -0.77
N MET A 39 -3.46 -1.06 -1.83
CA MET A 39 -2.04 -0.72 -1.82
C MET A 39 -1.73 0.38 -0.82
N ARG A 40 -2.50 1.49 -0.79
CA ARG A 40 -2.26 2.57 0.20
C ARG A 40 -2.43 2.10 1.64
N SER A 41 -3.40 1.21 1.87
CA SER A 41 -3.72 0.73 3.22
C SER A 41 -2.62 -0.21 3.69
N ASN A 42 -2.24 -1.18 2.86
CA ASN A 42 -1.26 -2.19 3.22
C ASN A 42 0.14 -1.59 3.39
N CYS A 43 0.58 -0.70 2.50
CA CYS A 43 1.90 -0.07 2.62
C CYS A 43 1.99 0.80 3.87
N GLY A 44 0.97 1.63 4.12
CA GLY A 44 0.94 2.48 5.31
C GLY A 44 0.91 1.69 6.62
N LYS A 45 0.12 0.61 6.68
CA LYS A 45 0.07 -0.29 7.85
C LYS A 45 1.36 -1.08 8.03
N ALA A 46 1.96 -1.59 6.96
CA ALA A 46 3.22 -2.32 7.02
C ALA A 46 4.35 -1.44 7.58
N LEU A 47 4.46 -0.19 7.11
CA LEU A 47 5.43 0.76 7.64
C LEU A 47 5.21 1.07 9.13
N ALA A 48 3.96 1.33 9.53
CA ALA A 48 3.62 1.57 10.93
C ALA A 48 3.95 0.37 11.83
N ILE A 49 3.71 -0.85 11.35
CA ILE A 49 4.06 -2.10 12.05
C ILE A 49 5.58 -2.24 12.13
N ALA A 50 6.33 -2.00 11.05
CA ALA A 50 7.79 -2.07 11.06
C ALA A 50 8.41 -1.12 12.08
N ARG A 51 7.92 0.13 12.15
CA ARG A 51 8.32 1.11 13.18
C ARG A 51 7.99 0.63 14.60
N THR A 52 6.82 0.03 14.79
CA THR A 52 6.40 -0.53 16.09
C THR A 52 7.29 -1.71 16.50
N CYS A 53 7.67 -2.58 15.56
CA CYS A 53 8.56 -3.70 15.80
C CYS A 53 10.00 -3.25 16.09
N HIS A 54 10.49 -2.20 15.42
CA HIS A 54 11.77 -1.58 15.74
C HIS A 54 11.78 -1.06 17.19
N ASP A 55 10.70 -0.39 17.62
CA ASP A 55 10.54 0.08 19.00
C ASP A 55 10.46 -1.07 20.03
N ILE A 56 9.90 -2.23 19.68
CA ILE A 56 9.94 -3.42 20.55
C ILE A 56 11.38 -3.91 20.78
N LEU A 57 12.23 -3.82 19.77
CA LEU A 57 13.63 -4.25 19.84
C LEU A 57 14.55 -3.20 20.51
N GLY A 58 14.08 -1.96 20.67
CA GLY A 58 14.84 -0.88 21.29
C GLY A 58 16.19 -0.68 20.59
N GLY A 59 17.27 -0.54 21.38
CA GLY A 59 18.63 -0.36 20.83
C GLY A 59 19.09 -1.52 19.93
N ASN A 60 18.60 -2.73 20.15
CA ASN A 60 18.95 -3.88 19.30
C ASN A 60 18.36 -3.76 17.90
N GLY A 61 17.27 -2.99 17.74
CA GLY A 61 16.62 -2.76 16.45
C GLY A 61 17.48 -1.97 15.46
N ILE A 62 18.50 -1.26 15.93
CA ILE A 62 19.44 -0.49 15.11
C ILE A 62 20.52 -1.41 14.52
N SER A 63 20.82 -2.53 15.17
CA SER A 63 21.79 -3.51 14.68
C SER A 63 21.27 -4.18 13.40
N ASP A 64 22.15 -4.35 12.41
CA ASP A 64 21.84 -5.05 11.16
C ASP A 64 21.52 -6.55 11.38
N GLU A 65 21.89 -7.10 12.55
CA GLU A 65 21.60 -8.47 12.96
C GLU A 65 20.10 -8.78 13.05
N TYR A 66 19.27 -7.79 13.42
CA TYR A 66 17.83 -8.00 13.62
C TYR A 66 16.97 -7.60 12.42
N HIS A 67 17.59 -7.16 11.31
CA HIS A 67 16.99 -6.79 10.00
C HIS A 67 15.81 -5.81 10.00
N ILE A 68 15.27 -5.43 11.16
CA ILE A 68 14.04 -4.66 11.27
C ILE A 68 14.19 -3.27 10.69
N ILE A 69 15.36 -2.65 10.88
CA ILE A 69 15.67 -1.33 10.33
C ILE A 69 15.71 -1.37 8.80
N ARG A 70 16.32 -2.42 8.21
CA ARG A 70 16.30 -2.63 6.75
C ARG A 70 14.87 -2.80 6.22
N HIS A 71 14.03 -3.56 6.92
CA HIS A 71 12.63 -3.72 6.54
C HIS A 71 11.84 -2.42 6.64
N MET A 72 12.07 -1.63 7.69
CA MET A 72 11.44 -0.32 7.87
C MET A 72 11.80 0.64 6.72
N GLU A 73 13.08 0.76 6.38
CA GLU A 73 13.54 1.60 5.26
C GLU A 73 12.99 1.11 3.90
N ASN A 74 12.96 -0.20 3.69
CA ASN A 74 12.32 -0.76 2.49
C ASN A 74 10.83 -0.41 2.43
N HIS A 75 10.13 -0.41 3.57
CA HIS A 75 8.71 -0.02 3.63
C HIS A 75 8.49 1.48 3.39
N GLU A 76 9.44 2.35 3.72
CA GLU A 76 9.39 3.77 3.32
C GLU A 76 9.47 3.93 1.80
N ALA A 77 10.38 3.20 1.16
CA ALA A 77 10.46 3.19 -0.30
C ALA A 77 9.17 2.67 -0.92
N VAL A 78 8.66 1.54 -0.40
CA VAL A 78 7.42 0.89 -0.87
C VAL A 78 6.21 1.81 -0.76
N ASN A 79 6.14 2.64 0.29
CA ASN A 79 5.05 3.58 0.50
C ASN A 79 5.03 4.77 -0.48
N ASN A 80 6.08 4.94 -1.30
CA ASN A 80 6.24 6.10 -2.19
C ASN A 80 6.26 5.75 -3.69
N TYR A 81 6.84 4.61 -4.08
CA TYR A 81 7.23 4.40 -5.49
C TYR A 81 6.09 4.10 -6.48
N GLU A 82 5.04 3.38 -6.10
CA GLU A 82 3.92 3.02 -7.01
C GLU A 82 2.73 4.00 -6.94
N GLY A 83 3.02 5.23 -6.52
CA GLY A 83 2.03 6.22 -6.13
C GLY A 83 2.15 6.51 -4.65
N THR A 84 2.36 7.78 -4.31
CA THR A 84 2.42 8.18 -2.90
C THR A 84 1.06 7.98 -2.24
N HIS A 85 1.07 7.88 -0.91
CA HIS A 85 -0.17 7.77 -0.13
C HIS A 85 -1.22 8.82 -0.54
N ASP A 86 -0.78 10.05 -0.82
CA ASP A 86 -1.64 11.16 -1.24
C ASP A 86 -2.26 10.94 -2.63
N ILE A 87 -1.51 10.40 -3.59
CA ILE A 87 -2.04 10.11 -4.93
C ILE A 87 -3.18 9.10 -4.85
N HIS A 88 -3.04 8.05 -4.04
CA HIS A 88 -4.13 7.09 -3.83
C HIS A 88 -5.33 7.69 -3.10
N VAL A 89 -5.10 8.63 -2.16
CA VAL A 89 -6.18 9.39 -1.53
C VAL A 89 -6.94 10.23 -2.56
N LEU A 90 -6.26 10.85 -3.52
CA LEU A 90 -6.90 11.63 -4.59
C LEU A 90 -7.71 10.74 -5.55
N ILE A 91 -7.20 9.57 -5.91
CA ILE A 91 -7.92 8.59 -6.73
C ILE A 91 -9.22 8.16 -6.04
N LEU A 92 -9.14 7.81 -4.75
CA LEU A 92 -10.31 7.44 -3.95
C LEU A 92 -11.26 8.62 -3.72
N GLY A 93 -10.72 9.81 -3.48
CA GLY A 93 -11.51 11.03 -3.32
C GLY A 93 -12.35 11.33 -4.57
N ARG A 94 -11.76 11.17 -5.75
CA ARG A 94 -12.49 11.27 -7.03
C ARG A 94 -13.56 10.18 -7.14
N ALA A 95 -13.26 8.94 -6.76
CA ALA A 95 -14.20 7.84 -6.84
C ALA A 95 -15.42 8.04 -5.92
N ILE A 96 -15.21 8.61 -4.73
CA ILE A 96 -16.27 8.89 -3.75
C ILE A 96 -17.11 10.11 -4.16
N THR A 97 -16.45 11.18 -4.61
CA THR A 97 -17.11 12.49 -4.82
C THR A 97 -17.51 12.75 -6.27
N GLY A 98 -16.98 12.00 -7.23
CA GLY A 98 -17.09 12.29 -8.66
C GLY A 98 -16.28 13.52 -9.12
N MET A 99 -15.67 14.27 -8.20
CA MET A 99 -14.96 15.50 -8.52
C MET A 99 -13.47 15.24 -8.78
N PRO A 100 -12.88 15.77 -9.87
CA PRO A 100 -11.46 15.62 -10.12
C PRO A 100 -10.66 16.42 -9.09
N ALA A 101 -9.80 15.73 -8.34
CA ALA A 101 -8.90 16.36 -7.37
C ALA A 101 -7.52 16.74 -7.98
N PHE A 102 -7.28 16.39 -9.25
CA PHE A 102 -6.08 16.78 -9.99
C PHE A 102 -6.31 18.12 -10.73
N GLY A 103 -5.77 19.21 -10.20
CA GLY A 103 -5.68 20.50 -10.89
C GLY A 103 -4.51 20.52 -11.86
N GLY A 104 -4.61 19.79 -12.98
CA GLY A 104 -3.55 19.76 -13.99
C GLY A 104 -3.88 18.80 -15.13
N SER A 105 -3.55 19.20 -16.36
CA SER A 105 -3.99 18.58 -17.62
C SER A 105 -4.01 17.03 -17.64
N PRO A 106 -4.93 16.40 -18.41
CA PRO A 106 -5.20 14.95 -18.37
C PRO A 106 -4.01 14.03 -18.77
N ARG A 107 -2.89 14.59 -19.23
CA ARG A 107 -1.83 13.83 -19.92
C ARG A 107 -0.90 13.05 -19.00
N ARG A 108 -0.93 13.25 -17.68
CA ARG A 108 -0.06 12.52 -16.74
C ARG A 108 -0.72 11.27 -16.12
N LEU A 109 -2.04 11.11 -16.27
CA LEU A 109 -2.79 9.93 -15.81
C LEU A 109 -2.71 8.76 -16.81
N PHE A 110 -2.37 9.03 -18.08
CA PHE A 110 -2.25 8.01 -19.13
C PHE A 110 -1.15 6.97 -18.89
N LEU A 111 -0.20 7.22 -17.98
CA LEU A 111 0.82 6.23 -17.65
C LEU A 111 0.32 5.06 -16.78
N PHE A 112 -0.82 5.20 -16.09
CA PHE A 112 -1.40 4.12 -15.29
C PHE A 112 -2.40 3.27 -16.08
N ASN A 113 -3.08 3.84 -17.08
CA ASN A 113 -4.07 3.11 -17.88
C ASN A 113 -3.45 2.28 -19.03
N GLU A 114 -2.29 2.68 -19.56
CA GLU A 114 -1.63 1.96 -20.67
C GLU A 114 -0.53 0.97 -20.23
N ARG A 115 -0.18 0.92 -18.93
CA ARG A 115 0.81 -0.05 -18.40
C ARG A 115 0.24 -1.13 -17.50
N THR A 116 -1.07 -1.16 -17.28
CA THR A 116 -1.76 -2.30 -16.65
C THR A 116 -2.37 -3.26 -17.66
N SER A 117 -1.83 -3.33 -18.89
CA SER A 117 -1.83 -4.59 -19.66
C SER A 117 -0.85 -5.56 -18.98
N CYS A 118 -1.23 -6.00 -17.79
CA CYS A 118 -0.68 -7.19 -17.16
C CYS A 118 -1.24 -8.39 -17.94
N SER A 119 -0.76 -8.54 -19.16
CA SER A 119 -0.90 -9.69 -20.05
C SER A 119 0.47 -10.37 -20.26
N SER A 120 1.44 -10.11 -19.38
CA SER A 120 2.77 -10.74 -19.40
C SER A 120 3.46 -10.71 -18.02
N ILE A 121 2.78 -11.25 -17.00
CA ILE A 121 3.37 -12.11 -15.95
C ILE A 121 2.31 -13.17 -15.65
#